data_AF-A0A6J4TS12-F1
#
_entry.id   AF-A0A6J4TS12-F1
#
_cell.length_a   1.000
_cell.length_b   1.000
_cell.length_c   1.000
_cell.angle_alpha   90.00
_cell.angle_beta   90.00
_cell.angle_gamma   90.00
#
_symmetry.space_group_name_H-M   'P 1'
#
loop_
_entity.id
_entity.type
_entity.pdbx_description
1 polymer ?
#
loop_
_entity_poly.entity_id
_entity_poly.type
_entity_poly.pdbx_seq_one_letter_code
_entity_poly.pdbx_strand_id
1 'polypeptide(L)'
;MKKFNVPNIYRSRLITAIKDQRKESDKLKKDFTPALLDFGPVQIYLARHFGFCYGVENAIEIAFRTIDENPGKRIFLLSEMIHNPQV
;
A
#
# COMPACT_ATOMS: atom_id res chain seq x y z
N MET A 1 5.18 -14.25 1.41
CA MET A 1 5.63 -12.85 1.20
C MET A 1 5.68 -12.14 2.54
N LYS A 2 6.68 -11.27 2.74
CA LYS A 2 6.81 -10.42 3.93
C LYS A 2 5.51 -9.62 4.16
N LYS A 3 5.07 -9.52 5.41
CA LYS A 3 4.01 -8.59 5.83
C LYS A 3 4.69 -7.36 6.41
N PHE A 4 4.32 -6.17 5.94
CA PHE A 4 4.87 -4.92 6.42
C PHE A 4 4.02 -4.29 7.52
N ASN A 5 4.67 -3.70 8.52
CA ASN A 5 4.03 -2.90 9.56
C ASN A 5 3.93 -1.43 9.13
N VAL A 6 2.99 -1.16 8.22
CA VAL A 6 2.66 0.20 7.75
C VAL A 6 1.52 0.78 8.60
N PRO A 7 1.61 2.05 9.05
CA PRO A 7 0.55 2.72 9.82
C PRO A 7 -0.83 2.63 9.18
N ASN A 8 -1.86 2.49 10.02
CA ASN A 8 -3.24 2.32 9.57
C ASN A 8 -3.80 3.51 8.80
N ILE A 9 -3.24 4.72 8.99
CA ILE A 9 -3.62 5.93 8.24
C ILE A 9 -3.42 5.77 6.73
N TYR A 10 -2.53 4.87 6.30
CA TYR A 10 -2.27 4.58 4.89
C TYR A 10 -3.10 3.40 4.33
N ARG A 11 -3.99 2.80 5.15
CA ARG A 11 -4.79 1.64 4.75
C ARG A 11 -6.24 2.04 4.51
N SER A 12 -6.82 1.53 3.41
CA SER A 12 -8.24 1.68 3.10
C SER A 12 -8.95 0.34 3.19
N ARG A 13 -10.06 0.29 3.95
CA ARG A 13 -10.89 -0.92 4.12
C ARG A 13 -11.42 -1.45 2.79
N LEU A 14 -11.92 -0.56 1.93
CA LEU A 14 -12.45 -0.91 0.62
C LEU A 14 -11.36 -1.52 -0.28
N ILE A 15 -10.20 -0.86 -0.34
CA ILE A 15 -9.07 -1.31 -1.17
C ILE A 15 -8.53 -2.66 -0.68
N THR A 16 -8.45 -2.86 0.65
CA THR A 16 -8.03 -4.12 1.24
C THR A 16 -9.00 -5.25 0.85
N ALA A 17 -10.31 -5.04 0.99
CA ALA A 17 -11.32 -6.04 0.64
C ALA A 17 -11.22 -6.45 -0.85
N ILE A 18 -11.05 -5.48 -1.75
CA ILE A 18 -10.87 -5.76 -3.19
C ILE A 18 -9.58 -6.56 -3.42
N LYS A 19 -8.46 -6.15 -2.84
CA LYS A 19 -7.17 -6.85 -3.00
C LYS A 19 -7.21 -8.28 -2.46
N ASP A 20 -7.89 -8.50 -1.35
CA ASP A 20 -8.02 -9.83 -0.72
C ASP A 20 -8.88 -10.75 -1.59
N GLN A 21 -10.05 -10.29 -2.06
CA GLN A 21 -10.88 -11.05 -3.00
C GLN A 21 -10.08 -11.45 -4.26
N ARG A 22 -9.32 -10.52 -4.84
CA ARG A 22 -8.51 -10.78 -6.04
C ARG A 22 -7.35 -11.74 -5.80
N LYS A 23 -6.81 -11.78 -4.58
CA LYS A 23 -5.75 -12.70 -4.20
C LYS A 23 -6.29 -14.11 -3.97
N GLU A 24 -7.51 -14.22 -3.45
CA GLU A 24 -8.23 -15.49 -3.32
C GLU A 24 -8.58 -16.06 -4.70
N SER A 25 -9.07 -15.22 -5.62
CA SER A 25 -9.44 -15.64 -6.98
C SER A 25 -8.24 -15.91 -7.90
N ASP A 26 -7.15 -15.15 -7.75
CA ASP A 26 -5.94 -15.26 -8.57
C ASP A 26 -4.67 -14.95 -7.75
N LYS A 27 -4.23 -15.97 -7.01
CA LYS A 27 -3.05 -15.89 -6.12
C LYS A 27 -1.75 -15.60 -6.86
N LEU A 28 -1.61 -16.10 -8.10
CA LEU A 28 -0.40 -15.94 -8.91
C LEU A 28 -0.38 -14.62 -9.70
N LYS A 29 -1.45 -13.82 -9.62
CA LYS A 29 -1.57 -12.53 -10.31
C LYS A 29 -1.39 -12.64 -11.84
N LYS A 30 -1.91 -13.72 -12.43
CA LYS A 30 -1.87 -13.95 -13.89
C LYS A 30 -3.02 -13.25 -14.62
N ASP A 31 -4.10 -12.94 -13.91
CA ASP A 31 -5.20 -12.14 -14.42
C ASP A 31 -4.90 -10.65 -14.24
N PHE A 32 -4.63 -9.98 -15.36
CA PHE A 32 -4.32 -8.56 -15.44
C PHE A 32 -5.54 -7.67 -15.66
N THR A 33 -6.75 -8.24 -15.80
CA THR A 33 -7.97 -7.45 -15.97
C THR A 33 -8.18 -6.53 -14.77
N PRO A 34 -8.79 -5.35 -14.92
CA PRO A 34 -9.17 -4.50 -13.80
C PRO A 34 -10.29 -5.14 -12.95
N ALA A 35 -10.44 -4.72 -11.70
CA ALA A 35 -11.65 -5.02 -10.93
C ALA A 35 -12.76 -4.06 -11.37
N LEU A 36 -13.94 -4.61 -11.66
CA LEU A 36 -15.15 -3.82 -11.92
C LEU A 36 -15.95 -3.69 -10.63
N LEU A 37 -16.21 -2.45 -10.22
CA LEU A 37 -17.21 -2.11 -9.21
C LEU A 37 -18.42 -1.54 -9.96
N ASP A 38 -19.49 -2.34 -10.05
CA ASP A 38 -20.68 -2.01 -10.80
C ASP A 38 -21.78 -1.44 -9.87
N PHE A 39 -22.15 -0.18 -10.10
CA PHE A 39 -23.24 0.51 -9.40
C PHE A 39 -24.41 0.84 -10.34
N GLY A 40 -24.53 0.15 -11.48
CA GLY A 40 -25.55 0.38 -12.51
C GLY A 40 -25.09 1.45 -13.51
N PRO A 41 -25.66 2.67 -13.52
CA PRO A 41 -25.26 3.72 -14.47
C PRO A 41 -23.82 4.21 -14.28
N VAL A 42 -23.19 3.88 -13.14
CA VAL A 42 -21.79 4.22 -12.85
C VAL A 42 -21.01 2.93 -12.64
N GLN A 43 -19.95 2.78 -13.43
CA GLN A 43 -19.04 1.65 -13.35
C GLN A 43 -17.62 2.17 -13.07
N ILE A 44 -16.98 1.63 -12.06
CA ILE A 44 -15.61 2.00 -11.68
C ILE A 44 -14.69 0.82 -11.97
N TYR A 45 -13.68 1.07 -12.82
CA TYR A 45 -12.64 0.12 -13.11
C TYR A 45 -11.38 0.45 -12.31
N LEU A 46 -10.98 -0.47 -11.44
CA LEU A 46 -9.78 -0.36 -10.64
C LEU A 46 -8.68 -1.24 -11.24
N ALA A 47 -7.53 -0.64 -11.57
CA ALA A 47 -6.40 -1.37 -12.15
C ALA A 47 -6.01 -2.59 -11.30
N ARG A 48 -5.49 -3.66 -11.93
CA ARG A 48 -5.02 -4.86 -11.20
C ARG A 48 -3.94 -4.54 -10.17
N HIS A 49 -3.00 -3.66 -10.55
CA HIS A 49 -1.85 -3.30 -9.75
C HIS A 49 -1.92 -1.81 -9.40
N PHE A 50 -2.05 -1.51 -8.11
CA PHE A 50 -2.18 -0.15 -7.61
C PHE A 50 -1.83 -0.07 -6.11
N GLY A 51 -1.54 1.14 -5.64
CA GLY A 51 -1.08 1.42 -4.27
C GLY A 51 0.42 1.20 -4.09
N PHE A 52 0.85 1.07 -2.84
CA PHE A 52 2.26 0.95 -2.51
C PHE A 52 2.89 -0.33 -3.07
N CYS A 53 4.08 -0.18 -3.64
CA CYS A 53 4.94 -1.28 -3.99
C CYS A 53 5.73 -1.74 -2.74
N TYR A 54 6.39 -2.89 -2.87
CA TYR A 54 7.25 -3.43 -1.81
C TYR A 54 8.27 -2.40 -1.28
N GLY A 55 8.91 -1.64 -2.17
CA GLY A 55 9.94 -0.66 -1.79
C GLY A 55 9.36 0.45 -0.91
N VAL A 56 8.18 0.96 -1.26
CA VAL A 56 7.47 1.99 -0.51
C VAL A 56 7.04 1.48 0.87
N GLU A 57 6.41 0.31 0.95
CA GLU A 57 6.01 -0.27 2.25
C GLU A 57 7.23 -0.54 3.15
N ASN A 58 8.33 -1.03 2.57
CA ASN A 58 9.56 -1.29 3.29
C ASN A 58 10.21 -0.01 3.80
N ALA A 59 10.23 1.06 3.00
CA ALA A 59 10.78 2.35 3.41
C ALA A 59 10.00 2.95 4.58
N ILE A 60 8.66 2.92 4.53
CA ILE A 60 7.79 3.37 5.62
C ILE A 60 8.09 2.59 6.90
N GLU A 61 8.12 1.24 6.84
CA GLU A 61 8.41 0.41 8.01
C GLU A 61 9.78 0.75 8.64
N ILE A 62 10.82 0.94 7.80
CA ILE A 62 12.15 1.32 8.28
C ILE A 62 12.12 2.68 8.96
N ALA A 63 11.44 3.67 8.39
CA ALA A 63 11.39 5.02 8.95
C ALA A 63 10.71 5.04 10.33
N PHE A 64 9.53 4.43 10.44
CA PHE A 64 8.80 4.37 11.72
C PHE A 64 9.58 3.57 12.77
N ARG A 65 10.14 2.42 12.40
CA ARG A 65 11.01 1.65 13.31
C ARG A 65 12.23 2.46 13.76
N THR A 66 12.85 3.22 12.86
CA THR A 66 14.03 4.04 13.18
C THR A 66 13.69 5.11 14.21
N ILE A 67 12.50 5.72 14.12
CA ILE A 67 11.98 6.68 15.11
C ILE A 67 11.78 6.01 16.46
N ASP A 68 11.09 4.86 16.48
CA ASP A 68 10.78 4.12 17.71
C ASP A 68 12.05 3.63 18.45
N GLU A 69 13.06 3.18 17.70
CA GLU A 69 14.32 2.66 18.25
C GLU A 69 15.31 3.76 18.69
N ASN A 70 15.07 5.03 18.32
CA ASN A 70 15.98 6.14 18.61
C ASN A 70 15.28 7.32 19.29
N PRO A 71 14.68 7.13 20.47
CA PRO A 71 13.97 8.18 21.18
C PRO A 71 14.88 9.36 21.50
N GLY A 72 14.39 10.58 21.26
CA GLY A 72 15.11 11.83 21.53
C GLY A 72 16.25 12.17 20.57
N LYS A 73 16.55 11.32 19.57
CA LYS A 73 17.56 11.62 18.56
C LYS A 73 16.96 12.35 17.37
N ARG A 74 17.76 13.21 16.75
CA ARG A 74 17.44 13.79 15.44
C ARG A 74 17.71 12.76 14.35
N ILE A 75 16.70 12.49 13.53
CA ILE A 75 16.80 11.59 12.37
C ILE A 75 16.84 12.46 11.11
N PHE A 76 17.71 12.10 10.17
CA PHE A 76 17.90 12.82 8.92
C PHE A 76 17.66 11.87 7.75
N LEU A 77 17.06 12.40 6.69
CA LEU A 77 16.95 11.73 5.40
C LEU A 77 17.80 12.51 4.39
N LEU A 78 18.44 11.81 3.46
CA LEU A 78 19.24 12.45 2.41
C LEU A 78 18.36 13.15 1.35
N SER A 79 17.11 12.69 1.21
CA SER A 79 16.10 13.22 0.29
C SER A 79 14.71 12.84 0.78
N GLU A 80 13.67 13.21 0.03
CA GLU A 80 12.33 12.67 0.21
C GLU A 80 12.36 11.15 0.10
N MET A 81 11.84 10.47 1.13
CA MET A 81 11.78 9.01 1.15
C MET A 81 10.82 8.48 0.07
N ILE A 82 9.69 9.16 -0.12
CA ILE A 82 8.64 8.87 -1.09
C ILE A 82 8.13 10.21 -1.63
N HIS A 83 8.04 10.36 -2.95
CA HIS A 83 7.52 11.57 -3.61
C HIS A 83 5.98 11.62 -3.56
N ASN A 84 5.43 11.65 -2.35
CA ASN A 84 4.01 11.84 -2.10
C ASN A 84 3.89 12.73 -0.86
N PRO A 85 3.33 13.94 -0.96
CA PRO A 85 3.26 14.88 0.17
C PRO A 85 2.39 14.39 1.33
N GLN A 86 1.56 13.36 1.10
CA GLN A 86 0.75 12.73 2.15
C GLN A 86 1.51 11.63 2.91
N VAL A 87 2.77 11.34 2.56
CA VAL A 87 3.61 10.28 3.15
C VAL A 87 4.92 10.87 3.64
#